data_AF-A0A7X2D8U3-F1
#
_entry.id   AF-A0A7X2D8U3-F1
#
_cell.length_a   1.000
_cell.length_b   1.000
_cell.length_c   1.000
_cell.angle_alpha   90.00
_cell.angle_beta   90.00
_cell.angle_gamma   90.00
#
_symmetry.space_group_name_H-M   'P 1'
#
loop_
_entity.id
_entity.type
_entity.pdbx_description
1 polymer ?
#
loop_
_entity_poly.entity_id
_entity_poly.type
_entity_poly.pdbx_seq_one_letter_code
_entity_poly.pdbx_strand_id
1 'polypeptide(L)'
;MNIKSFLAFALIALGLCSCAVIRGIKGLKERPQVIEIFGTEHYYEMDAGAWEPEEVYIPLGENFQFWYLWQGESQITWRTENGVLYLNGEPVGVDLNKASSYNIPDPSAIRTVTTNSSSTRGLDRFPNLNAVVMHSIGLSDRTLKELSEFPDLGLISLSCPPTPSVPFSRTIEVTNEGLVHLKNLPRLKVLSLDDTRISSAGLIHLRDVESLRFLSLRNNICDDYLEHLAALPNLKVLYLDNSYVTDTGLVKLAPLTGLKVLGLSHTRVSDSGLAIIKGFVNLRWLLLSETQITEDGLSNLSGLSELRWLDISNNFLTDKGLAYIKGLGKMIWINLSGNRISDAALDNLKGMKHLRWIWLRSTQITDQGLVILSEFRNLHGLDLRNCRRITDAGLRHLAKLKNLRWLYIDGTDITDAGLRHLKRCKNLRMVRLYDTRVSKKGIESLRKALPHCEVIAEPW
;
A
#
# COMPACT_ATOMS: atom_id res chain seq x y z
N MET A 1 6.81 -19.19 8.04
CA MET A 1 6.80 -17.71 8.09
C MET A 1 5.34 -17.26 8.03
N ASN A 2 4.91 -16.28 8.82
CA ASN A 2 3.48 -16.15 9.16
C ASN A 2 2.67 -15.28 8.19
N ILE A 3 1.40 -15.61 7.97
CA ILE A 3 0.52 -15.07 6.90
C ILE A 3 0.17 -13.57 7.09
N LYS A 4 0.51 -12.97 8.23
CA LYS A 4 0.33 -11.53 8.50
C LYS A 4 1.22 -10.60 7.65
N SER A 5 2.14 -11.12 6.85
CA SER A 5 3.10 -10.31 6.08
C SER A 5 2.57 -9.72 4.77
N PHE A 6 1.30 -9.92 4.40
CA PHE A 6 0.75 -9.47 3.11
C PHE A 6 -0.02 -8.14 3.11
N LEU A 7 -0.07 -7.43 4.24
CA LEU A 7 -0.83 -6.18 4.41
C LEU A 7 -0.01 -4.89 4.27
N ALA A 8 1.29 -4.98 3.91
CA ALA A 8 2.26 -3.91 4.21
C ALA A 8 3.29 -3.57 3.12
N PHE A 9 2.90 -3.52 1.84
CA PHE A 9 3.70 -2.90 0.77
C PHE A 9 2.76 -2.15 -0.19
N ALA A 10 3.02 -0.90 -0.61
CA ALA A 10 4.32 -0.24 -0.74
C ALA A 10 4.65 0.87 0.29
N LEU A 11 5.59 0.58 1.21
CA LEU A 11 6.09 1.51 2.24
C LEU A 11 7.50 1.11 2.74
N ILE A 12 8.53 1.97 2.59
CA ILE A 12 9.82 2.09 3.35
C ILE A 12 10.60 3.30 2.73
N ALA A 13 11.31 4.25 3.36
CA ALA A 13 11.77 4.52 4.74
C ALA A 13 12.12 6.04 4.96
N LEU A 14 12.80 6.46 6.03
CA LEU A 14 12.89 7.90 6.40
C LEU A 14 14.25 8.62 6.30
N GLY A 15 14.20 9.95 6.38
CA GLY A 15 15.33 10.87 6.58
C GLY A 15 14.85 12.32 6.73
N LEU A 16 15.13 12.96 7.86
CA LEU A 16 14.49 14.21 8.31
C LEU A 16 15.19 15.49 7.79
N CYS A 17 14.43 16.59 7.64
CA CYS A 17 14.98 17.94 7.87
C CYS A 17 13.89 19.00 8.16
N SER A 18 14.09 19.73 9.26
CA SER A 18 13.55 21.06 9.66
C SER A 18 12.33 21.68 8.94
N CYS A 19 11.31 22.04 9.74
CA CYS A 19 10.17 22.86 9.32
C CYS A 19 10.56 24.27 8.83
N ALA A 20 9.82 24.77 7.84
CA ALA A 20 9.68 26.20 7.57
C ALA A 20 8.18 26.52 7.47
N VAL A 21 7.67 27.39 8.36
CA VAL A 21 6.24 27.71 8.43
C VAL A 21 5.86 28.67 7.32
N ILE A 22 4.99 28.24 6.40
CA ILE A 22 4.33 29.12 5.43
C ILE A 22 2.82 29.14 5.72
N ARG A 23 2.41 30.02 6.64
CA ARG A 23 1.01 30.44 6.75
C ARG A 23 0.69 31.43 5.63
N GLY A 24 -0.45 31.22 4.97
CA GLY A 24 -1.18 32.31 4.30
C GLY A 24 -0.72 32.75 2.90
N ILE A 25 -1.05 31.96 1.87
CA ILE A 25 -1.56 32.52 0.61
C ILE A 25 -2.82 31.75 0.23
N LYS A 26 -3.98 32.43 0.18
CA LYS A 26 -5.20 31.90 -0.44
C LYS A 26 -5.09 32.06 -1.96
N GLY A 27 -4.45 31.09 -2.59
CA GLY A 27 -4.51 30.84 -4.03
C GLY A 27 -4.82 29.36 -4.26
N LEU A 28 -5.47 29.04 -5.37
CA LEU A 28 -5.75 27.66 -5.76
C LEU A 28 -4.43 26.93 -6.09
N LYS A 29 -3.81 26.33 -5.08
CA LYS A 29 -2.70 25.40 -5.29
C LYS A 29 -3.22 24.19 -6.07
N GLU A 30 -2.55 23.83 -7.14
CA GLU A 30 -2.82 22.59 -7.87
C GLU A 30 -2.78 21.40 -6.91
N ARG A 31 -3.80 20.53 -6.96
CA ARG A 31 -3.89 19.40 -6.03
C ARG A 31 -2.70 18.47 -6.24
N PRO A 32 -1.98 18.06 -5.17
CA PRO A 32 -0.86 17.14 -5.30
C PRO A 32 -1.27 15.87 -6.05
N GLN A 33 -0.51 15.50 -7.08
CA GLN A 33 -0.66 14.21 -7.75
C GLN A 33 -0.15 13.06 -6.87
N VAL A 34 0.76 13.36 -5.94
CA VAL A 34 1.38 12.41 -5.02
C VAL A 34 1.49 13.07 -3.65
N ILE A 35 1.04 12.39 -2.59
CA ILE A 35 1.32 12.76 -1.19
C ILE A 35 2.63 12.10 -0.78
N GLU A 36 3.58 12.86 -0.25
CA GLU A 36 4.74 12.29 0.45
C GLU A 36 4.40 12.12 1.94
N ILE A 37 4.49 10.90 2.48
CA ILE A 37 4.02 10.61 3.84
C ILE A 37 5.17 10.04 4.68
N PHE A 38 5.50 10.71 5.78
CA PHE A 38 6.68 10.45 6.63
C PHE A 38 6.23 10.08 8.05
N GLY A 39 6.57 8.88 8.54
CA GLY A 39 6.31 8.43 9.91
C GLY A 39 7.48 8.67 10.88
N THR A 40 7.54 7.83 11.92
CA THR A 40 8.73 7.63 12.78
C THR A 40 9.76 6.67 12.18
N GLU A 41 9.31 5.62 11.49
CA GLU A 41 10.19 4.60 10.85
C GLU A 41 9.87 4.36 9.34
N HIS A 42 8.83 5.01 8.82
CA HIS A 42 8.10 4.61 7.61
C HIS A 42 7.95 5.75 6.58
N TYR A 43 7.98 5.43 5.28
CA TYR A 43 7.67 6.38 4.19
C TYR A 43 6.98 5.74 2.99
N TYR A 44 6.12 6.52 2.33
CA TYR A 44 5.43 6.18 1.10
C TYR A 44 5.09 7.41 0.28
N GLU A 45 4.75 7.12 -0.97
CA GLU A 45 4.08 8.01 -1.90
C GLU A 45 2.72 7.42 -2.26
N MET A 46 1.65 8.21 -2.12
CA MET A 46 0.27 7.82 -2.45
C MET A 46 -0.30 8.70 -3.55
N ASP A 47 -1.04 8.14 -4.53
CA ASP A 47 -1.77 8.90 -5.56
C ASP A 47 -2.88 9.76 -4.95
N ALA A 48 -2.61 11.05 -4.73
CA ALA A 48 -3.65 12.04 -4.42
C ALA A 48 -4.36 12.56 -5.69
N GLY A 49 -3.80 12.30 -6.89
CA GLY A 49 -4.42 12.69 -8.15
C GLY A 49 -5.73 11.95 -8.48
N ALA A 50 -6.14 11.00 -7.63
CA ALA A 50 -7.32 10.16 -7.80
C ALA A 50 -8.52 10.55 -6.92
N TRP A 51 -8.28 11.29 -5.83
CA TRP A 51 -9.23 11.56 -4.74
C TRP A 51 -9.36 13.07 -4.50
N GLU A 52 -10.56 13.59 -4.27
CA GLU A 52 -10.66 14.94 -3.68
C GLU A 52 -10.31 14.89 -2.17
N PRO A 53 -9.98 16.04 -1.54
CA PRO A 53 -10.00 16.14 -0.09
C PRO A 53 -11.31 15.60 0.49
N GLU A 54 -11.24 14.97 1.66
CA GLU A 54 -12.35 14.28 2.33
C GLU A 54 -12.98 13.08 1.57
N GLU A 55 -12.44 12.63 0.42
CA GLU A 55 -12.92 11.38 -0.22
C GLU A 55 -12.20 10.12 0.27
N VAL A 56 -10.93 10.23 0.66
CA VAL A 56 -10.05 9.08 0.90
C VAL A 56 -9.46 9.10 2.30
N TYR A 57 -9.33 7.91 2.89
CA TYR A 57 -8.59 7.71 4.12
C TYR A 57 -7.19 7.19 3.82
N ILE A 58 -6.20 7.75 4.51
CA ILE A 58 -4.79 7.40 4.42
C ILE A 58 -4.45 6.46 5.58
N PRO A 59 -3.98 5.24 5.32
CA PRO A 59 -3.55 4.30 6.37
C PRO A 59 -2.23 4.78 7.01
N LEU A 60 -2.16 4.88 8.33
CA LEU A 60 -1.06 5.45 9.12
C LEU A 60 -0.67 4.55 10.31
N GLY A 61 0.47 4.84 10.93
CA GLY A 61 1.03 4.05 12.03
C GLY A 61 1.91 2.89 11.55
N GLU A 62 2.65 2.28 12.49
CA GLU A 62 3.66 1.23 12.24
C GLU A 62 3.13 0.03 11.43
N ASN A 63 1.83 -0.27 11.52
CA ASN A 63 1.18 -1.39 10.84
C ASN A 63 -0.13 -0.97 10.14
N PHE A 64 -0.26 0.29 9.70
CA PHE A 64 -1.51 0.82 9.08
C PHE A 64 -2.76 0.74 9.97
N GLN A 65 -2.52 0.65 11.29
CA GLN A 65 -3.51 0.49 12.34
C GLN A 65 -4.43 1.71 12.53
N PHE A 66 -4.08 2.86 11.95
CA PHE A 66 -4.87 4.10 11.98
C PHE A 66 -5.26 4.54 10.58
N TRP A 67 -6.36 5.28 10.43
CA TRP A 67 -6.77 5.81 9.13
C TRP A 67 -7.22 7.26 9.22
N TYR A 68 -6.56 8.14 8.47
CA TYR A 68 -6.80 9.58 8.49
C TYR A 68 -7.55 10.06 7.24
N LEU A 69 -8.68 10.73 7.43
CA LEU A 69 -9.42 11.37 6.34
C LEU A 69 -8.60 12.53 5.77
N TRP A 70 -8.08 12.38 4.55
CA TRP A 70 -7.16 13.34 3.94
C TRP A 70 -7.79 14.72 3.71
N GLN A 71 -7.10 15.81 4.04
CA GLN A 71 -7.62 17.18 3.94
C GLN A 71 -6.99 17.99 2.79
N GLY A 72 -6.23 17.34 1.91
CA GLY A 72 -5.59 17.98 0.75
C GLY A 72 -4.08 18.20 0.88
N GLU A 73 -3.45 17.69 1.95
CA GLU A 73 -2.00 17.76 2.18
C GLU A 73 -1.19 17.21 1.00
N SER A 74 -0.17 17.96 0.56
CA SER A 74 0.88 17.44 -0.33
C SER A 74 1.96 16.65 0.41
N GLN A 75 2.09 16.88 1.72
CA GLN A 75 3.01 16.17 2.61
C GLN A 75 2.34 15.93 3.97
N ILE A 76 2.45 14.72 4.50
CA ILE A 76 1.98 14.37 5.85
C ILE A 76 3.17 13.88 6.66
N THR A 77 3.36 14.45 7.84
CA THR A 77 4.24 13.89 8.87
C THR A 77 3.40 13.24 9.97
N TRP A 78 3.81 12.08 10.48
CA TRP A 78 3.15 11.41 11.58
C TRP A 78 4.14 10.81 12.57
N ARG A 79 3.73 10.70 13.84
CA ARG A 79 4.42 9.90 14.86
C ARG A 79 3.44 9.24 15.81
N THR A 80 3.84 8.10 16.35
CA THR A 80 3.14 7.37 17.42
C THR A 80 3.90 7.58 18.74
N GLU A 81 3.19 8.05 19.77
CA GLU A 81 3.79 8.39 21.06
C GLU A 81 2.80 8.04 22.18
N ASN A 82 3.18 7.14 23.10
CA ASN A 82 2.34 6.65 24.20
C ASN A 82 0.94 6.13 23.77
N GLY A 83 0.85 5.53 22.58
CA GLY A 83 -0.40 5.04 21.99
C GLY A 83 -1.22 6.09 21.23
N VAL A 84 -0.80 7.35 21.21
CA VAL A 84 -1.47 8.44 20.49
C VAL A 84 -0.81 8.65 19.13
N LEU A 85 -1.61 8.77 18.07
CA LEU A 85 -1.17 9.20 16.74
C LEU A 85 -1.19 10.73 16.66
N TYR A 86 -0.03 11.31 16.40
CA TYR A 86 0.12 12.71 16.05
C TYR A 86 0.32 12.84 14.53
N LEU A 87 -0.38 13.78 13.90
CA LEU A 87 -0.28 14.13 12.49
C LEU A 87 0.05 15.61 12.35
N ASN A 88 1.14 15.94 11.66
CA ASN A 88 1.70 17.29 11.52
C ASN A 88 1.92 18.04 12.84
N GLY A 89 2.00 17.32 13.96
CA GLY A 89 2.16 17.83 15.32
C GLY A 89 0.91 17.68 16.21
N GLU A 90 -0.28 17.56 15.62
CA GLU A 90 -1.56 17.55 16.34
C GLU A 90 -2.04 16.11 16.62
N PRO A 91 -2.66 15.82 17.79
CA PRO A 91 -3.20 14.50 18.09
C PRO A 91 -4.49 14.23 17.30
N VAL A 92 -4.50 13.17 16.50
CA VAL A 92 -5.65 12.82 15.62
C VAL A 92 -6.19 11.41 15.85
N GLY A 93 -5.47 10.54 16.59
CA GLY A 93 -5.92 9.18 16.82
C GLY A 93 -5.33 8.50 18.05
N VAL A 94 -5.91 7.37 18.46
CA VAL A 94 -5.51 6.64 19.66
C VAL A 94 -5.65 5.12 19.54
N ASP A 95 -4.60 4.41 19.94
CA ASP A 95 -4.53 2.96 20.11
C ASP A 95 -4.93 2.62 21.55
N LEU A 96 -6.17 2.17 21.74
CA LEU A 96 -6.72 1.86 23.06
C LEU A 96 -6.05 0.64 23.72
N ASN A 97 -5.20 -0.10 23.02
CA ASN A 97 -4.37 -1.16 23.60
C ASN A 97 -3.08 -0.62 24.25
N LYS A 98 -2.63 0.58 23.84
CA LYS A 98 -1.34 1.18 24.26
C LYS A 98 -1.50 2.46 25.07
N ALA A 99 -2.58 3.22 24.85
CA ALA A 99 -2.79 4.51 25.48
C ALA A 99 -3.37 4.38 26.90
N SER A 100 -2.65 4.90 27.89
CA SER A 100 -3.23 5.17 29.22
C SER A 100 -4.39 6.16 29.10
N SER A 101 -5.47 5.92 29.83
CA SER A 101 -6.66 6.79 29.85
C SER A 101 -6.39 8.23 30.31
N TYR A 102 -5.25 8.46 30.97
CA TYR A 102 -4.74 9.76 31.42
C TYR A 102 -3.80 10.45 30.41
N ASN A 103 -3.30 9.71 29.40
CA ASN A 103 -2.31 10.20 28.43
C ASN A 103 -2.94 10.55 27.07
N ILE A 104 -4.25 10.34 26.91
CA ILE A 104 -4.98 10.79 25.72
C ILE A 104 -5.17 12.31 25.83
N PRO A 105 -4.80 13.11 24.81
CA PRO A 105 -5.13 14.53 24.72
C PRO A 105 -6.64 14.77 24.66
N ASP A 106 -7.05 16.02 24.39
CA ASP A 106 -8.47 16.39 24.21
C ASP A 106 -9.22 15.35 23.35
N PRO A 107 -10.22 14.63 23.91
CA PRO A 107 -11.00 13.66 23.16
C PRO A 107 -11.76 14.28 21.97
N SER A 108 -11.97 15.60 21.97
CA SER A 108 -12.56 16.32 20.84
C SER A 108 -11.62 16.41 19.62
N ALA A 109 -10.30 16.25 19.79
CA ALA A 109 -9.30 16.23 18.71
C ALA A 109 -9.16 14.86 18.03
N ILE A 110 -9.52 13.78 18.71
CA ILE A 110 -9.45 12.41 18.17
C ILE A 110 -10.44 12.23 17.02
N ARG A 111 -9.99 11.59 15.93
CA ARG A 111 -10.78 11.24 14.73
C ARG A 111 -10.74 9.75 14.42
N THR A 112 -9.59 9.09 14.65
CA THR A 112 -9.40 7.65 14.40
C THR A 112 -9.05 6.88 15.66
N VAL A 113 -9.73 5.75 15.90
CA VAL A 113 -9.43 4.83 17.01
C VAL A 113 -9.03 3.46 16.46
N THR A 114 -8.03 2.83 17.09
CA THR A 114 -7.69 1.43 16.86
C THR A 114 -7.73 0.63 18.16
N THR A 115 -8.20 -0.61 18.11
CA THR A 115 -8.36 -1.47 19.29
C THR A 115 -8.35 -2.96 18.95
N ASN A 116 -7.88 -3.79 19.89
CA ASN A 116 -7.99 -5.25 19.83
C ASN A 116 -9.13 -5.76 20.73
N SER A 117 -9.97 -4.86 21.27
CA SER A 117 -11.27 -5.18 21.86
C SER A 117 -12.28 -5.61 20.80
N SER A 118 -13.20 -6.51 21.14
CA SER A 118 -14.39 -6.81 20.33
C SER A 118 -15.63 -5.99 20.71
N SER A 119 -15.56 -5.24 21.82
CA SER A 119 -16.60 -4.31 22.31
C SER A 119 -16.23 -2.86 22.00
N THR A 120 -17.25 -2.07 21.67
CA THR A 120 -17.19 -0.63 21.39
C THR A 120 -17.13 0.28 22.62
N ARG A 121 -17.22 -0.26 23.84
CA ARG A 121 -17.22 0.53 25.08
C ARG A 121 -16.01 1.47 25.16
N GLY A 122 -16.25 2.76 25.38
CA GLY A 122 -15.22 3.79 25.47
C GLY A 122 -14.93 4.51 24.16
N LEU A 123 -15.59 4.15 23.04
CA LEU A 123 -15.60 4.95 21.81
C LEU A 123 -16.48 6.21 21.97
N ASP A 124 -17.52 6.13 22.81
CA ASP A 124 -18.47 7.19 23.17
C ASP A 124 -17.82 8.47 23.70
N ARG A 125 -16.60 8.38 24.26
CA ARG A 125 -15.84 9.53 24.76
C ARG A 125 -15.20 10.40 23.68
N PHE A 126 -15.26 9.99 22.40
CA PHE A 126 -14.63 10.70 21.27
C PHE A 126 -15.72 11.31 20.37
N PRO A 127 -16.21 12.53 20.66
CA PRO A 127 -17.41 13.09 20.02
C PRO A 127 -17.26 13.42 18.53
N ASN A 128 -16.06 13.27 17.96
CA ASN A 128 -15.75 13.54 16.56
C ASN A 128 -15.15 12.32 15.84
N LEU A 129 -15.36 11.11 16.39
CA LEU A 129 -14.86 9.84 15.85
C LEU A 129 -15.44 9.57 14.45
N ASN A 130 -14.57 9.47 13.44
CA ASN A 130 -14.97 9.22 12.05
C ASN A 130 -14.36 7.93 11.46
N ALA A 131 -13.41 7.30 12.15
CA ALA A 131 -12.73 6.09 11.71
C ALA A 131 -12.49 5.11 12.87
N VAL A 132 -13.00 3.88 12.76
CA VAL A 132 -12.77 2.82 13.74
C VAL A 132 -12.11 1.61 13.07
N VAL A 133 -11.01 1.16 13.68
CA VAL A 133 -10.24 -0.01 13.28
C VAL A 133 -10.28 -1.02 14.43
N MET A 134 -10.69 -2.26 14.15
CA MET A 134 -10.75 -3.33 15.16
C MET A 134 -10.01 -4.57 14.65
N HIS A 135 -8.99 -4.98 15.41
CA HIS A 135 -8.12 -6.13 15.13
C HIS A 135 -8.29 -7.19 16.23
N SER A 136 -9.48 -7.81 16.32
CA SER A 136 -9.88 -8.58 17.51
C SER A 136 -10.46 -9.96 17.18
N ILE A 137 -10.24 -10.92 18.08
CA ILE A 137 -10.94 -12.21 18.08
C ILE A 137 -12.31 -12.05 18.76
N GLY A 138 -13.35 -12.66 18.20
CA GLY A 138 -14.72 -12.50 18.70
C GLY A 138 -15.40 -11.20 18.26
N LEU A 139 -14.94 -10.57 17.16
CA LEU A 139 -15.76 -9.61 16.43
C LEU A 139 -17.04 -10.32 15.93
N SER A 140 -18.18 -9.68 16.14
CA SER A 140 -19.50 -10.27 15.90
C SER A 140 -20.48 -9.30 15.22
N ASP A 141 -21.62 -9.81 14.77
CA ASP A 141 -22.74 -8.99 14.29
C ASP A 141 -23.21 -7.94 15.33
N ARG A 142 -23.03 -8.21 16.63
CA ARG A 142 -23.24 -7.20 17.68
C ARG A 142 -22.27 -6.04 17.56
N THR A 143 -21.00 -6.28 17.24
CA THR A 143 -20.00 -5.22 17.06
C THR A 143 -20.39 -4.30 15.90
N LEU A 144 -20.89 -4.85 14.79
CA LEU A 144 -21.42 -4.05 13.67
C LEU A 144 -22.67 -3.25 14.08
N LYS A 145 -23.57 -3.83 14.88
CA LYS A 145 -24.72 -3.11 15.44
C LYS A 145 -24.27 -1.94 16.33
N GLU A 146 -23.40 -2.18 17.30
CA GLU A 146 -22.88 -1.15 18.20
C GLU A 146 -22.17 -0.02 17.42
N LEU A 147 -21.40 -0.34 16.37
CA LEU A 147 -20.77 0.67 15.51
C LEU A 147 -21.80 1.47 14.68
N SER A 148 -22.97 0.91 14.35
CA SER A 148 -24.03 1.64 13.63
C SER A 148 -24.68 2.75 14.47
N GLU A 149 -24.43 2.79 15.78
CA GLU A 149 -24.91 3.84 16.69
C GLU A 149 -24.04 5.12 16.64
N PHE A 150 -22.95 5.11 15.86
CA PHE A 150 -22.03 6.25 15.66
C PHE A 150 -22.20 6.86 14.24
N PRO A 151 -23.13 7.81 14.02
CA PRO A 151 -23.57 8.25 12.68
C PRO A 151 -22.49 8.99 11.87
N ASP A 152 -21.47 9.52 12.52
CA ASP A 152 -20.36 10.25 11.89
C ASP A 152 -19.25 9.34 11.33
N LEU A 153 -19.30 8.01 11.57
CA LEU A 153 -18.33 7.06 11.04
C LEU A 153 -18.33 7.04 9.50
N GLY A 154 -17.20 7.46 8.93
CA GLY A 154 -16.91 7.32 7.50
C GLY A 154 -15.98 6.16 7.17
N LEU A 155 -15.36 5.53 8.18
CA LEU A 155 -14.55 4.33 8.02
C LEU A 155 -14.83 3.31 9.13
N ILE A 156 -15.12 2.08 8.72
CA ILE A 156 -15.11 0.89 9.58
C ILE A 156 -14.14 -0.13 8.97
N SER A 157 -13.14 -0.55 9.74
CA SER A 157 -12.17 -1.57 9.35
C SER A 157 -12.16 -2.70 10.36
N LEU A 158 -12.96 -3.74 10.11
CA LEU A 158 -12.97 -4.96 10.91
C LEU A 158 -12.05 -5.99 10.28
N SER A 159 -11.17 -6.56 11.09
CA SER A 159 -10.39 -7.74 10.71
C SER A 159 -10.11 -8.60 11.94
N CYS A 160 -10.09 -9.91 11.76
CA CYS A 160 -9.71 -10.84 12.82
C CYS A 160 -8.64 -11.78 12.26
N PRO A 161 -7.36 -11.54 12.57
CA PRO A 161 -6.29 -12.34 12.00
C PRO A 161 -6.38 -13.79 12.47
N PRO A 162 -6.16 -14.79 11.59
CA PRO A 162 -6.10 -16.20 11.99
C PRO A 162 -5.09 -16.42 13.10
N THR A 163 -5.52 -17.12 14.16
CA THR A 163 -4.66 -17.55 15.27
C THR A 163 -4.36 -19.05 15.14
N PRO A 164 -3.10 -19.52 15.21
CA PRO A 164 -2.78 -20.93 15.01
C PRO A 164 -3.42 -21.91 16.02
N SER A 165 -3.90 -21.39 17.16
CA SER A 165 -4.48 -22.14 18.27
C SER A 165 -6.01 -22.19 18.29
N VAL A 166 -6.70 -21.40 17.46
CA VAL A 166 -8.17 -21.38 17.40
C VAL A 166 -8.62 -21.65 15.96
N PRO A 167 -9.45 -22.69 15.71
CA PRO A 167 -10.00 -22.93 14.39
C PRO A 167 -10.72 -21.68 13.85
N PHE A 168 -10.55 -21.38 12.56
CA PHE A 168 -11.19 -20.24 11.88
C PHE A 168 -12.73 -20.24 12.04
N SER A 169 -13.33 -21.41 12.29
CA SER A 169 -14.74 -21.59 12.60
C SER A 169 -15.20 -21.07 13.98
N ARG A 170 -14.27 -20.62 14.84
CA ARG A 170 -14.51 -20.13 16.22
C ARG A 170 -13.92 -18.74 16.53
N THR A 171 -13.26 -18.09 15.58
CA THR A 171 -12.60 -16.78 15.81
C THR A 171 -13.47 -15.58 15.49
N ILE A 172 -14.48 -15.74 14.62
CA ILE A 172 -15.23 -14.64 14.00
C ILE A 172 -16.71 -14.98 13.94
N GLU A 173 -17.56 -14.03 14.29
CA GLU A 173 -19.03 -14.11 14.24
C GLU A 173 -19.65 -12.88 13.53
N VAL A 174 -18.86 -12.19 12.69
CA VAL A 174 -19.40 -11.26 11.69
C VAL A 174 -19.91 -12.09 10.52
N THR A 175 -21.22 -12.04 10.31
CA THR A 175 -21.97 -12.80 9.31
C THR A 175 -22.79 -11.84 8.41
N ASN A 176 -23.79 -12.37 7.73
CA ASN A 176 -24.69 -11.58 6.88
C ASN A 176 -25.61 -10.66 7.70
N GLU A 177 -26.01 -11.10 8.91
CA GLU A 177 -26.97 -10.37 9.76
C GLU A 177 -26.42 -9.01 10.21
N GLY A 178 -25.14 -8.92 10.59
CA GLY A 178 -24.53 -7.67 11.05
C GLY A 178 -24.44 -6.59 9.97
N LEU A 179 -24.38 -6.98 8.70
CA LEU A 179 -24.32 -6.03 7.57
C LEU A 179 -25.62 -5.23 7.40
N VAL A 180 -26.76 -5.76 7.87
CA VAL A 180 -28.07 -5.08 7.82
C VAL A 180 -28.04 -3.73 8.54
N HIS A 181 -27.12 -3.55 9.50
CA HIS A 181 -26.95 -2.31 10.26
C HIS A 181 -26.17 -1.21 9.51
N LEU A 182 -25.33 -1.55 8.53
CA LEU A 182 -24.41 -0.59 7.89
C LEU A 182 -25.11 0.44 6.99
N LYS A 183 -26.28 0.12 6.44
CA LYS A 183 -27.11 1.06 5.65
C LYS A 183 -27.58 2.30 6.43
N ASN A 184 -27.50 2.25 7.76
CA ASN A 184 -27.87 3.38 8.63
C ASN A 184 -26.73 4.41 8.80
N LEU A 185 -25.54 4.18 8.25
CA LEU A 185 -24.37 5.06 8.39
C LEU A 185 -24.21 5.97 7.16
N PRO A 186 -24.75 7.21 7.17
CA PRO A 186 -24.82 8.07 5.98
C PRO A 186 -23.45 8.53 5.46
N ARG A 187 -22.40 8.42 6.28
CA ARG A 187 -21.04 8.86 5.94
C ARG A 187 -20.08 7.74 5.54
N LEU A 188 -20.49 6.46 5.62
CA LEU A 188 -19.62 5.31 5.44
C LEU A 188 -19.02 5.23 4.02
N LYS A 189 -17.78 5.74 3.87
CA LYS A 189 -17.01 5.76 2.61
C LYS A 189 -16.07 4.57 2.49
N VAL A 190 -15.59 4.04 3.61
CA VAL A 190 -14.59 2.97 3.67
C VAL A 190 -15.07 1.82 4.54
N LEU A 191 -15.07 0.61 3.97
CA LEU A 191 -15.41 -0.62 4.66
C LEU A 191 -14.33 -1.66 4.39
N SER A 192 -13.65 -2.14 5.43
CA SER A 192 -12.89 -3.40 5.40
C SER A 192 -13.58 -4.42 6.28
N LEU A 193 -13.74 -5.62 5.71
CA LEU A 193 -14.31 -6.82 6.32
C LEU A 193 -13.40 -8.02 6.00
N ASP A 194 -12.08 -7.77 5.99
CA ASP A 194 -11.06 -8.79 5.69
C ASP A 194 -11.12 -9.92 6.74
N ASP A 195 -10.87 -11.16 6.29
CA ASP A 195 -10.97 -12.41 7.08
C ASP A 195 -12.38 -12.78 7.59
N THR A 196 -13.44 -12.03 7.28
CA THR A 196 -14.80 -12.30 7.81
C THR A 196 -15.50 -13.54 7.20
N ARG A 197 -16.68 -13.90 7.76
CA ARG A 197 -17.48 -15.08 7.36
C ARG A 197 -18.78 -14.70 6.63
N ILE A 198 -18.79 -13.50 6.05
CA ILE A 198 -19.85 -13.01 5.17
C ILE A 198 -19.92 -13.90 3.93
N SER A 199 -21.12 -14.15 3.41
CA SER A 199 -21.33 -14.78 2.09
C SER A 199 -21.93 -13.78 1.08
N SER A 200 -22.12 -14.21 -0.17
CA SER A 200 -22.85 -13.44 -1.19
C SER A 200 -24.18 -12.89 -0.66
N ALA A 201 -24.94 -13.71 0.06
CA ALA A 201 -26.23 -13.34 0.65
C ALA A 201 -26.14 -12.21 1.71
N GLY A 202 -24.96 -11.88 2.24
CA GLY A 202 -24.77 -10.71 3.11
C GLY A 202 -24.42 -9.43 2.33
N LEU A 203 -23.64 -9.55 1.27
CA LEU A 203 -23.21 -8.40 0.44
C LEU A 203 -24.38 -7.70 -0.27
N ILE A 204 -25.55 -8.35 -0.36
CA ILE A 204 -26.79 -7.71 -0.81
C ILE A 204 -27.16 -6.48 0.06
N HIS A 205 -26.80 -6.45 1.34
CA HIS A 205 -27.07 -5.33 2.25
C HIS A 205 -26.16 -4.12 2.04
N LEU A 206 -25.05 -4.27 1.30
CA LEU A 206 -24.18 -3.14 0.94
C LEU A 206 -24.73 -2.32 -0.21
N ARG A 207 -25.68 -2.85 -1.00
CA ARG A 207 -26.19 -2.20 -2.23
C ARG A 207 -26.83 -0.83 -1.96
N ASP A 208 -27.42 -0.65 -0.79
CA ASP A 208 -28.07 0.60 -0.36
C ASP A 208 -27.05 1.61 0.22
N VAL A 209 -25.78 1.23 0.40
CA VAL A 209 -24.71 2.08 0.96
C VAL A 209 -24.07 2.91 -0.17
N GLU A 210 -24.88 3.79 -0.79
CA GLU A 210 -24.44 4.65 -1.92
C GLU A 210 -23.25 5.56 -1.59
N SER A 211 -22.98 5.80 -0.31
CA SER A 211 -21.85 6.53 0.26
C SER A 211 -20.51 5.80 0.15
N LEU A 212 -20.51 4.48 -0.12
CA LEU A 212 -19.30 3.66 -0.15
C LEU A 212 -18.39 4.02 -1.35
N ARG A 213 -17.07 4.09 -1.11
CA ARG A 213 -16.02 4.42 -2.10
C ARG A 213 -14.89 3.41 -2.09
N PHE A 214 -14.66 2.74 -0.96
CA PHE A 214 -13.63 1.71 -0.76
C PHE A 214 -14.26 0.49 -0.10
N LEU A 215 -13.99 -0.69 -0.66
CA LEU A 215 -14.39 -1.97 -0.10
C LEU A 215 -13.21 -2.95 -0.12
N SER A 216 -12.88 -3.52 1.03
CA SER A 216 -11.92 -4.63 1.17
C SER A 216 -12.61 -5.87 1.72
N LEU A 217 -12.44 -6.97 0.99
CA LEU A 217 -13.04 -8.28 1.27
C LEU A 217 -11.99 -9.38 1.04
N ARG A 218 -10.79 -9.18 1.58
CA ARG A 218 -9.66 -10.11 1.47
C ARG A 218 -9.90 -11.36 2.32
N ASN A 219 -9.22 -12.44 1.94
CA ASN A 219 -9.26 -13.74 2.60
C ASN A 219 -10.64 -14.44 2.50
N ASN A 220 -10.77 -15.39 1.56
CA ASN A 220 -11.87 -16.36 1.40
C ASN A 220 -13.15 -15.99 0.61
N ILE A 221 -13.16 -14.90 -0.18
CA ILE A 221 -14.24 -14.66 -1.18
C ILE A 221 -14.11 -15.56 -2.43
N CYS A 222 -15.23 -15.81 -3.14
CA CYS A 222 -15.26 -16.38 -4.49
C CYS A 222 -16.25 -15.63 -5.43
N ASP A 223 -16.35 -16.05 -6.69
CA ASP A 223 -17.06 -15.36 -7.77
C ASP A 223 -18.56 -15.08 -7.52
N ASP A 224 -19.24 -15.87 -6.69
CA ASP A 224 -20.66 -15.70 -6.39
C ASP A 224 -20.98 -14.48 -5.52
N TYR A 225 -19.96 -13.89 -4.92
CA TYR A 225 -20.06 -12.75 -4.01
C TYR A 225 -20.09 -11.42 -4.78
N LEU A 226 -19.54 -11.41 -6.00
CA LEU A 226 -19.25 -10.20 -6.75
C LEU A 226 -20.46 -9.64 -7.51
N GLU A 227 -21.53 -10.42 -7.65
CA GLU A 227 -22.76 -10.02 -8.35
C GLU A 227 -23.45 -8.82 -7.71
N HIS A 228 -23.46 -8.75 -6.37
CA HIS A 228 -24.07 -7.63 -5.65
C HIS A 228 -23.18 -6.39 -5.61
N LEU A 229 -21.86 -6.54 -5.81
CA LEU A 229 -20.92 -5.42 -5.84
C LEU A 229 -21.08 -4.57 -7.10
N ALA A 230 -21.58 -5.15 -8.21
CA ALA A 230 -21.92 -4.42 -9.43
C ALA A 230 -22.94 -3.28 -9.21
N ALA A 231 -23.72 -3.34 -8.12
CA ALA A 231 -24.69 -2.33 -7.73
C ALA A 231 -24.10 -1.20 -6.85
N LEU A 232 -22.77 -1.09 -6.75
CA LEU A 232 -22.06 -0.03 -6.02
C LEU A 232 -21.44 0.98 -7.01
N PRO A 233 -22.24 1.82 -7.71
CA PRO A 233 -21.77 2.62 -8.86
C PRO A 233 -20.68 3.63 -8.51
N ASN A 234 -20.57 4.01 -7.23
CA ASN A 234 -19.58 4.96 -6.72
C ASN A 234 -18.27 4.31 -6.22
N LEU A 235 -18.12 2.99 -6.34
CA LEU A 235 -16.94 2.28 -5.83
C LEU A 235 -15.68 2.64 -6.62
N LYS A 236 -14.64 3.12 -5.92
CA LYS A 236 -13.37 3.59 -6.49
C LYS A 236 -12.19 2.70 -6.09
N VAL A 237 -12.25 2.02 -4.94
CA VAL A 237 -11.30 0.98 -4.51
C VAL A 237 -12.02 -0.32 -4.24
N LEU A 238 -11.50 -1.42 -4.79
CA LEU A 238 -11.93 -2.78 -4.48
C LEU A 238 -10.69 -3.67 -4.24
N TYR A 239 -10.59 -4.25 -3.04
CA TYR A 239 -9.56 -5.22 -2.68
C TYR A 239 -10.17 -6.61 -2.49
N LEU A 240 -9.70 -7.56 -3.31
CA LEU A 240 -10.10 -8.97 -3.33
C LEU A 240 -8.87 -9.90 -3.25
N ASP A 241 -7.74 -9.38 -2.77
CA ASP A 241 -6.50 -10.16 -2.64
C ASP A 241 -6.67 -11.36 -1.69
N ASN A 242 -5.92 -12.43 -1.92
CA ASN A 242 -5.95 -13.69 -1.16
C ASN A 242 -7.35 -14.35 -1.18
N SER A 243 -7.94 -14.48 -2.37
CA SER A 243 -9.29 -15.01 -2.56
C SER A 243 -9.37 -16.03 -3.70
N TYR A 244 -10.50 -16.73 -3.77
CA TYR A 244 -10.77 -17.74 -4.81
C TYR A 244 -11.38 -17.14 -6.08
N VAL A 245 -11.35 -15.81 -6.23
CA VAL A 245 -11.87 -15.10 -7.41
C VAL A 245 -11.15 -15.55 -8.69
N THR A 246 -11.93 -15.77 -9.74
CA THR A 246 -11.50 -16.15 -11.09
C THR A 246 -11.93 -15.07 -12.10
N ASP A 247 -11.59 -15.29 -13.37
CA ASP A 247 -12.06 -14.46 -14.48
C ASP A 247 -13.61 -14.38 -14.55
N THR A 248 -14.32 -15.44 -14.14
CA THR A 248 -15.79 -15.49 -14.05
C THR A 248 -16.33 -14.43 -13.08
N GLY A 249 -15.61 -14.21 -11.96
CA GLY A 249 -15.93 -13.17 -10.99
C GLY A 249 -15.69 -11.76 -11.54
N LEU A 250 -14.62 -11.57 -12.32
CA LEU A 250 -14.32 -10.28 -12.95
C LEU A 250 -15.40 -9.87 -13.97
N VAL A 251 -16.04 -10.81 -14.67
CA VAL A 251 -17.17 -10.50 -15.58
C VAL A 251 -18.28 -9.75 -14.83
N LYS A 252 -18.60 -10.18 -13.60
CA LYS A 252 -19.64 -9.56 -12.76
C LYS A 252 -19.27 -8.14 -12.33
N LEU A 253 -17.97 -7.81 -12.25
CA LEU A 253 -17.48 -6.48 -11.87
C LEU A 253 -17.39 -5.49 -13.04
N ALA A 254 -17.54 -5.94 -14.29
CA ALA A 254 -17.42 -5.08 -15.48
C ALA A 254 -18.23 -3.75 -15.47
N PRO A 255 -19.41 -3.64 -14.83
CA PRO A 255 -20.13 -2.37 -14.70
C PRO A 255 -19.38 -1.28 -13.90
N LEU A 256 -18.42 -1.65 -13.04
CA LEU A 256 -17.69 -0.76 -12.13
C LEU A 256 -16.57 0.04 -12.84
N THR A 257 -16.90 0.64 -13.97
CA THR A 257 -15.99 1.44 -14.82
C THR A 257 -15.38 2.66 -14.11
N GLY A 258 -15.92 3.08 -12.96
CA GLY A 258 -15.37 4.12 -12.08
C GLY A 258 -14.22 3.69 -11.16
N LEU A 259 -13.86 2.39 -11.13
CA LEU A 259 -12.76 1.88 -10.32
C LEU A 259 -11.41 2.53 -10.67
N LYS A 260 -10.66 2.89 -9.62
CA LYS A 260 -9.33 3.51 -9.69
C LYS A 260 -8.25 2.61 -9.09
N VAL A 261 -8.63 1.74 -8.16
CA VAL A 261 -7.76 0.77 -7.49
C VAL A 261 -8.45 -0.59 -7.49
N LEU A 262 -7.77 -1.60 -8.01
CA LEU A 262 -8.22 -2.99 -8.00
C LEU A 262 -7.08 -3.91 -7.56
N GLY A 263 -7.25 -4.59 -6.42
CA GLY A 263 -6.30 -5.58 -5.92
C GLY A 263 -6.83 -7.01 -6.05
N LEU A 264 -6.05 -7.84 -6.74
CA LEU A 264 -6.34 -9.22 -7.11
C LEU A 264 -5.12 -10.13 -6.86
N SER A 265 -4.22 -9.75 -5.95
CA SER A 265 -3.02 -10.52 -5.62
C SER A 265 -3.41 -11.85 -4.98
N HIS A 266 -2.73 -12.96 -5.30
CA HIS A 266 -3.08 -14.30 -4.79
C HIS A 266 -4.55 -14.68 -5.10
N THR A 267 -4.96 -14.45 -6.35
CA THR A 267 -6.25 -14.90 -6.91
C THR A 267 -6.03 -15.84 -8.10
N ARG A 268 -7.11 -16.36 -8.69
CA ARG A 268 -7.08 -17.25 -9.86
C ARG A 268 -7.40 -16.51 -11.15
N VAL A 269 -7.13 -15.20 -11.19
CA VAL A 269 -7.27 -14.35 -12.38
C VAL A 269 -6.17 -14.70 -13.39
N SER A 270 -6.57 -14.88 -14.64
CA SER A 270 -5.70 -15.21 -15.78
C SER A 270 -5.69 -14.09 -16.83
N ASP A 271 -5.05 -14.36 -17.97
CA ASP A 271 -5.07 -13.48 -19.14
C ASP A 271 -6.50 -13.17 -19.66
N SER A 272 -7.46 -14.08 -19.41
CA SER A 272 -8.88 -13.83 -19.73
C SER A 272 -9.47 -12.76 -18.81
N GLY A 273 -9.08 -12.73 -17.54
CA GLY A 273 -9.41 -11.68 -16.60
C GLY A 273 -8.75 -10.35 -16.94
N LEU A 274 -7.52 -10.37 -17.46
CA LEU A 274 -6.87 -9.16 -18.00
C LEU A 274 -7.63 -8.57 -19.19
N ALA A 275 -8.23 -9.40 -20.05
CA ALA A 275 -9.09 -8.94 -21.14
C ALA A 275 -10.37 -8.24 -20.64
N ILE A 276 -10.88 -8.58 -19.46
CA ILE A 276 -11.98 -7.88 -18.78
C ILE A 276 -11.47 -6.58 -18.14
N ILE A 277 -10.32 -6.64 -17.45
CA ILE A 277 -9.71 -5.50 -16.73
C ILE A 277 -9.37 -4.33 -17.67
N LYS A 278 -9.12 -4.60 -18.95
CA LYS A 278 -9.02 -3.62 -20.04
C LYS A 278 -10.20 -2.63 -20.11
N GLY A 279 -11.40 -3.03 -19.65
CA GLY A 279 -12.58 -2.17 -19.57
C GLY A 279 -12.55 -1.12 -18.44
N PHE A 280 -11.75 -1.34 -17.40
CA PHE A 280 -11.60 -0.40 -16.28
C PHE A 280 -10.61 0.72 -16.61
N VAL A 281 -10.91 1.50 -17.65
CA VAL A 281 -10.02 2.55 -18.21
C VAL A 281 -9.59 3.64 -17.22
N ASN A 282 -10.28 3.77 -16.07
CA ASN A 282 -9.95 4.69 -14.99
C ASN A 282 -8.94 4.13 -13.97
N LEU A 283 -8.50 2.88 -14.11
CA LEU A 283 -7.54 2.26 -13.20
C LEU A 283 -6.21 3.00 -13.15
N ARG A 284 -5.75 3.21 -11.92
CA ARG A 284 -4.49 3.86 -11.57
C ARG A 284 -3.59 2.91 -10.80
N TRP A 285 -4.17 2.08 -9.95
CA TRP A 285 -3.48 1.04 -9.20
C TRP A 285 -4.07 -0.33 -9.57
N LEU A 286 -3.20 -1.26 -9.94
CA LEU A 286 -3.57 -2.65 -10.25
C LEU A 286 -2.57 -3.59 -9.58
N LEU A 287 -3.05 -4.45 -8.69
CA LEU A 287 -2.23 -5.43 -7.97
C LEU A 287 -2.57 -6.85 -8.43
N LEU A 288 -1.58 -7.54 -9.00
CA LEU A 288 -1.69 -8.87 -9.61
C LEU A 288 -0.52 -9.78 -9.19
N SER A 289 0.06 -9.57 -7.99
CA SER A 289 1.12 -10.44 -7.48
C SER A 289 0.61 -11.87 -7.29
N GLU A 290 1.36 -12.87 -7.74
CA GLU A 290 1.01 -14.31 -7.62
C GLU A 290 -0.41 -14.63 -8.14
N THR A 291 -0.64 -14.36 -9.43
CA THR A 291 -1.87 -14.71 -10.16
C THR A 291 -1.57 -15.72 -11.28
N GLN A 292 -2.49 -15.92 -12.24
CA GLN A 292 -2.34 -16.85 -13.36
C GLN A 292 -2.12 -16.11 -14.70
N ILE A 293 -1.64 -14.87 -14.65
CA ILE A 293 -1.34 -14.07 -15.85
C ILE A 293 -0.02 -14.50 -16.49
N THR A 294 0.09 -14.34 -17.81
CA THR A 294 1.28 -14.65 -18.61
C THR A 294 1.81 -13.42 -19.34
N GLU A 295 2.85 -13.59 -20.17
CA GLU A 295 3.38 -12.51 -21.00
C GLU A 295 2.42 -12.03 -22.09
N ASP A 296 1.45 -12.87 -22.52
CA ASP A 296 0.47 -12.50 -23.56
C ASP A 296 -0.69 -11.66 -23.01
N GLY A 297 -1.21 -11.96 -21.82
CA GLY A 297 -2.31 -11.18 -21.23
C GLY A 297 -1.95 -9.73 -20.89
N LEU A 298 -0.67 -9.43 -20.65
CA LEU A 298 -0.17 -8.07 -20.45
C LEU A 298 -0.44 -7.14 -21.64
N SER A 299 -0.67 -7.68 -22.84
CA SER A 299 -1.15 -6.91 -24.00
C SER A 299 -2.44 -6.13 -23.72
N ASN A 300 -3.31 -6.64 -22.84
CA ASN A 300 -4.56 -5.97 -22.45
C ASN A 300 -4.36 -4.74 -21.57
N LEU A 301 -3.22 -4.65 -20.84
CA LEU A 301 -2.90 -3.50 -19.99
C LEU A 301 -2.48 -2.26 -20.80
N SER A 302 -2.06 -2.44 -22.07
CA SER A 302 -1.50 -1.38 -22.92
C SER A 302 -2.40 -0.15 -23.11
N GLY A 303 -3.73 -0.30 -22.97
CA GLY A 303 -4.71 0.78 -23.07
C GLY A 303 -5.01 1.53 -21.76
N LEU A 304 -4.53 1.07 -20.60
CA LEU A 304 -4.83 1.65 -19.29
C LEU A 304 -3.96 2.90 -19.02
N SER A 305 -4.19 3.96 -19.80
CA SER A 305 -3.33 5.16 -19.83
C SER A 305 -3.30 5.98 -18.52
N GLU A 306 -4.24 5.75 -17.60
CA GLU A 306 -4.22 6.31 -16.24
C GLU A 306 -3.36 5.52 -15.24
N LEU A 307 -2.81 4.35 -15.62
CA LEU A 307 -2.09 3.48 -14.70
C LEU A 307 -0.77 4.11 -14.20
N ARG A 308 -0.60 4.08 -12.88
CA ARG A 308 0.45 4.77 -12.13
C ARG A 308 1.17 3.86 -11.11
N TRP A 309 0.47 2.86 -10.56
CA TRP A 309 1.01 1.79 -9.72
C TRP A 309 0.63 0.45 -10.34
N LEU A 310 1.62 -0.41 -10.63
CA LEU A 310 1.41 -1.75 -11.16
C LEU A 310 2.25 -2.77 -10.40
N ASP A 311 1.60 -3.73 -9.74
CA ASP A 311 2.25 -4.92 -9.21
C ASP A 311 1.93 -6.13 -10.10
N ILE A 312 2.97 -6.69 -10.72
CA ILE A 312 2.91 -7.95 -11.49
C ILE A 312 4.00 -8.90 -11.01
N SER A 313 4.41 -8.80 -9.74
CA SER A 313 5.47 -9.64 -9.17
C SER A 313 5.08 -11.12 -9.07
N ASN A 314 6.08 -12.00 -9.11
CA ASN A 314 5.96 -13.44 -8.91
C ASN A 314 5.06 -14.19 -9.93
N ASN A 315 4.80 -13.62 -11.11
CA ASN A 315 4.02 -14.25 -12.21
C ASN A 315 4.92 -14.95 -13.26
N PHE A 316 6.16 -15.29 -12.90
CA PHE A 316 7.18 -15.94 -13.76
C PHE A 316 7.54 -15.21 -15.09
N LEU A 317 7.12 -13.95 -15.25
CA LEU A 317 7.19 -13.19 -16.49
C LEU A 317 8.61 -13.04 -17.06
N THR A 318 8.73 -12.89 -18.38
CA THR A 318 9.99 -12.61 -19.09
C THR A 318 10.00 -11.21 -19.70
N ASP A 319 11.17 -10.80 -20.21
CA ASP A 319 11.43 -9.50 -20.84
C ASP A 319 10.42 -9.12 -21.93
N LYS A 320 9.87 -10.11 -22.65
CA LYS A 320 8.83 -9.93 -23.67
C LYS A 320 7.58 -9.24 -23.11
N GLY A 321 7.09 -9.69 -21.96
CA GLY A 321 5.83 -9.20 -21.38
C GLY A 321 5.88 -7.70 -21.07
N LEU A 322 7.07 -7.18 -20.75
CA LEU A 322 7.26 -5.75 -20.47
C LEU A 322 7.25 -4.87 -21.73
N ALA A 323 7.33 -5.44 -22.94
CA ALA A 323 7.14 -4.69 -24.18
C ALA A 323 5.72 -4.12 -24.29
N TYR A 324 4.70 -4.84 -23.81
CA TYR A 324 3.30 -4.42 -23.88
C TYR A 324 2.96 -3.22 -22.97
N ILE A 325 3.66 -3.05 -21.84
CA ILE A 325 3.41 -1.96 -20.89
C ILE A 325 4.24 -0.69 -21.17
N LYS A 326 5.11 -0.70 -22.20
CA LYS A 326 5.98 0.42 -22.59
C LYS A 326 5.25 1.75 -22.81
N GLY A 327 3.96 1.70 -23.16
CA GLY A 327 3.10 2.86 -23.36
C GLY A 327 2.56 3.54 -22.10
N LEU A 328 2.74 2.96 -20.91
CA LEU A 328 2.15 3.45 -19.64
C LEU A 328 2.92 4.65 -19.07
N GLY A 329 2.89 5.78 -19.79
CA GLY A 329 3.70 6.96 -19.51
C GLY A 329 3.43 7.65 -18.16
N LYS A 330 2.30 7.36 -17.50
CA LYS A 330 1.96 7.88 -16.16
C LYS A 330 2.53 7.05 -15.01
N MET A 331 3.25 5.96 -15.27
CA MET A 331 3.79 5.08 -14.23
C MET A 331 4.69 5.83 -13.22
N ILE A 332 4.39 5.66 -11.94
CA ILE A 332 5.12 6.22 -10.78
C ILE A 332 5.79 5.11 -9.98
N TRP A 333 5.17 3.94 -9.87
CA TRP A 333 5.65 2.78 -9.12
C TRP A 333 5.39 1.49 -9.91
N ILE A 334 6.40 0.63 -10.02
CA ILE A 334 6.26 -0.68 -10.64
C ILE A 334 6.99 -1.76 -9.84
N ASN A 335 6.30 -2.87 -9.56
CA ASN A 335 6.89 -4.06 -8.94
C ASN A 335 6.96 -5.22 -9.95
N LEU A 336 8.20 -5.63 -10.23
CA LEU A 336 8.58 -6.70 -11.16
C LEU A 336 9.25 -7.88 -10.44
N SER A 337 9.30 -7.86 -9.11
CA SER A 337 10.02 -8.82 -8.28
C SER A 337 9.61 -10.28 -8.54
N GLY A 338 10.51 -11.24 -8.32
CA GLY A 338 10.25 -12.68 -8.48
C GLY A 338 10.02 -13.17 -9.92
N ASN A 339 9.95 -12.27 -10.89
CA ASN A 339 9.87 -12.61 -12.32
C ASN A 339 11.25 -12.87 -12.92
N ARG A 340 11.28 -13.48 -14.10
CA ARG A 340 12.52 -13.91 -14.79
C ARG A 340 13.16 -12.80 -15.63
N ILE A 341 12.96 -11.54 -15.22
CA ILE A 341 13.36 -10.32 -15.93
C ILE A 341 14.88 -10.14 -15.95
N SER A 342 15.43 -9.81 -17.12
CA SER A 342 16.83 -9.45 -17.37
C SER A 342 17.00 -7.95 -17.65
N ASP A 343 18.26 -7.50 -17.77
CA ASP A 343 18.61 -6.10 -18.02
C ASP A 343 17.93 -5.51 -19.27
N ALA A 344 17.72 -6.33 -20.30
CA ALA A 344 17.14 -5.90 -21.58
C ALA A 344 15.69 -5.41 -21.45
N ALA A 345 14.91 -5.92 -20.49
CA ALA A 345 13.53 -5.49 -20.31
C ALA A 345 13.41 -4.04 -19.81
N LEU A 346 14.46 -3.52 -19.16
CA LEU A 346 14.48 -2.15 -18.63
C LEU A 346 14.44 -1.09 -19.74
N ASP A 347 14.84 -1.43 -20.98
CA ASP A 347 14.67 -0.55 -22.14
C ASP A 347 13.19 -0.26 -22.46
N ASN A 348 12.26 -1.13 -22.05
CA ASN A 348 10.82 -0.88 -22.17
C ASN A 348 10.31 0.14 -21.14
N LEU A 349 11.04 0.37 -20.05
CA LEU A 349 10.65 1.34 -19.01
C LEU A 349 11.15 2.76 -19.31
N LYS A 350 12.15 2.95 -20.20
CA LYS A 350 12.82 4.25 -20.45
C LYS A 350 11.89 5.42 -20.82
N GLY A 351 10.68 5.15 -21.33
CA GLY A 351 9.67 6.17 -21.61
C GLY A 351 8.94 6.73 -20.37
N MET A 352 8.95 6.00 -19.26
CA MET A 352 8.16 6.29 -18.05
C MET A 352 8.85 7.34 -17.16
N LYS A 353 8.89 8.58 -17.63
CA LYS A 353 9.59 9.72 -16.99
C LYS A 353 9.12 10.05 -15.56
N HIS A 354 7.96 9.54 -15.15
CA HIS A 354 7.38 9.76 -13.83
C HIS A 354 7.74 8.66 -12.80
N LEU A 355 8.47 7.61 -13.20
CA LEU A 355 8.87 6.53 -12.28
C LEU A 355 9.72 7.08 -11.12
N ARG A 356 9.20 6.88 -9.91
CA ARG A 356 9.84 7.13 -8.62
C ARG A 356 10.24 5.82 -7.95
N TRP A 357 9.62 4.69 -8.28
CA TRP A 357 9.93 3.39 -7.69
C TRP A 357 9.99 2.28 -8.73
N ILE A 358 11.04 1.47 -8.64
CA ILE A 358 11.21 0.26 -9.42
C ILE A 358 11.66 -0.84 -8.46
N TRP A 359 10.89 -1.92 -8.35
CA TRP A 359 11.26 -3.09 -7.56
C TRP A 359 11.54 -4.30 -8.46
N LEU A 360 12.72 -4.87 -8.26
CA LEU A 360 13.33 -5.92 -9.08
C LEU A 360 13.87 -7.05 -8.17
N ARG A 361 13.33 -7.23 -6.96
CA ARG A 361 13.82 -8.23 -6.00
C ARG A 361 13.76 -9.64 -6.60
N SER A 362 14.82 -10.42 -6.44
CA SER A 362 14.94 -11.79 -6.97
C SER A 362 14.78 -11.92 -8.50
N THR A 363 15.10 -10.87 -9.27
CA THR A 363 15.16 -10.92 -10.75
C THR A 363 16.57 -11.26 -11.25
N GLN A 364 16.80 -11.28 -12.57
CA GLN A 364 18.09 -11.62 -13.19
C GLN A 364 19.00 -10.41 -13.49
N ILE A 365 18.65 -9.23 -12.97
CA ILE A 365 19.36 -7.96 -13.20
C ILE A 365 20.83 -8.03 -12.78
N THR A 366 21.68 -7.37 -13.57
CA THR A 366 23.13 -7.28 -13.39
C THR A 366 23.61 -5.81 -13.31
N ASP A 367 24.92 -5.62 -13.23
CA ASP A 367 25.55 -4.30 -13.34
C ASP A 367 25.18 -3.53 -14.62
N GLN A 368 24.79 -4.22 -15.71
CA GLN A 368 24.33 -3.56 -16.94
C GLN A 368 22.93 -2.94 -16.78
N GLY A 369 22.02 -3.62 -16.06
CA GLY A 369 20.73 -3.03 -15.69
C GLY A 369 20.89 -1.79 -14.82
N LEU A 370 21.94 -1.71 -13.99
CA LEU A 370 22.28 -0.49 -13.25
C LEU A 370 22.79 0.65 -14.15
N VAL A 371 23.31 0.37 -15.35
CA VAL A 371 23.57 1.41 -16.37
C VAL A 371 22.24 2.00 -16.84
N ILE A 372 21.26 1.16 -17.21
CA ILE A 372 19.95 1.59 -17.70
C ILE A 372 19.17 2.33 -16.60
N LEU A 373 19.09 1.75 -15.40
CA LEU A 373 18.41 2.36 -14.23
C LEU A 373 19.00 3.73 -13.87
N SER A 374 20.27 4.00 -14.19
CA SER A 374 20.90 5.30 -13.96
C SER A 374 20.39 6.46 -14.85
N GLU A 375 19.52 6.16 -15.83
CA GLU A 375 18.82 7.16 -16.65
C GLU A 375 17.53 7.69 -15.99
N PHE A 376 16.95 6.95 -15.04
CA PHE A 376 15.68 7.26 -14.37
C PHE A 376 15.88 8.31 -13.27
N ARG A 377 16.22 9.55 -13.66
CA ARG A 377 16.65 10.62 -12.72
C ARG A 377 15.63 11.00 -11.64
N ASN A 378 14.37 10.63 -11.80
CA ASN A 378 13.29 10.85 -10.83
C ASN A 378 13.11 9.69 -9.82
N LEU A 379 13.90 8.62 -9.95
CA LEU A 379 13.81 7.46 -9.06
C LEU A 379 14.14 7.84 -7.61
N HIS A 380 13.15 7.70 -6.75
CA HIS A 380 13.23 7.86 -5.30
C HIS A 380 13.63 6.57 -4.59
N GLY A 381 13.15 5.41 -5.04
CA GLY A 381 13.46 4.12 -4.43
C GLY A 381 13.71 2.99 -5.42
N LEU A 382 14.69 2.14 -5.08
CA LEU A 382 15.16 1.05 -5.91
C LEU A 382 15.34 -0.21 -5.05
N ASP A 383 14.56 -1.26 -5.34
CA ASP A 383 14.71 -2.58 -4.72
C ASP A 383 15.39 -3.55 -5.68
N LEU A 384 16.56 -4.05 -5.28
CA LEU A 384 17.42 -4.97 -6.00
C LEU A 384 17.77 -6.18 -5.11
N ARG A 385 17.00 -6.43 -4.04
CA ARG A 385 17.29 -7.50 -3.09
C ARG A 385 17.39 -8.85 -3.82
N ASN A 386 18.31 -9.71 -3.41
CA ASN A 386 18.63 -11.00 -4.04
C ASN A 386 19.09 -10.93 -5.52
N CYS A 387 19.38 -9.75 -6.10
CA CYS A 387 19.96 -9.65 -7.45
C CYS A 387 21.45 -10.01 -7.41
N ARG A 388 21.76 -11.29 -7.20
CA ARG A 388 23.10 -11.85 -6.95
C ARG A 388 24.15 -11.63 -8.04
N ARG A 389 23.79 -11.02 -9.18
CA ARG A 389 24.68 -10.63 -10.28
C ARG A 389 25.07 -9.15 -10.28
N ILE A 390 24.63 -8.39 -9.27
CA ILE A 390 25.04 -7.00 -9.05
C ILE A 390 26.28 -6.98 -8.15
N THR A 391 27.29 -6.22 -8.57
CA THR A 391 28.59 -6.08 -7.92
C THR A 391 28.93 -4.61 -7.64
N ASP A 392 30.06 -4.38 -6.99
CA ASP A 392 30.63 -3.03 -6.78
C ASP A 392 30.73 -2.20 -8.07
N ALA A 393 30.92 -2.86 -9.23
CA ALA A 393 31.01 -2.21 -10.53
C ALA A 393 29.66 -1.62 -11.01
N GLY A 394 28.51 -2.16 -10.57
CA GLY A 394 27.19 -1.60 -10.86
C GLY A 394 26.87 -0.35 -10.05
N LEU A 395 27.20 -0.34 -8.74
CA LEU A 395 26.86 0.77 -7.83
C LEU A 395 27.44 2.13 -8.25
N ARG A 396 28.53 2.15 -9.04
CA ARG A 396 29.09 3.39 -9.60
C ARG A 396 28.09 4.18 -10.45
N HIS A 397 27.12 3.50 -11.06
CA HIS A 397 26.11 4.11 -11.94
C HIS A 397 25.00 4.80 -11.14
N LEU A 398 24.63 4.26 -9.97
CA LEU A 398 23.62 4.85 -9.08
C LEU A 398 23.99 6.27 -8.59
N ALA A 399 25.29 6.63 -8.62
CA ALA A 399 25.76 7.98 -8.31
C ALA A 399 25.19 9.08 -9.24
N LYS A 400 24.55 8.73 -10.37
CA LYS A 400 23.78 9.65 -11.22
C LYS A 400 22.39 9.99 -10.64
N LEU A 401 21.79 9.10 -9.86
CA LEU A 401 20.42 9.21 -9.37
C LEU A 401 20.33 10.17 -8.18
N LYS A 402 20.23 11.48 -8.48
CA LYS A 402 20.26 12.53 -7.46
C LYS A 402 19.04 12.56 -6.55
N ASN A 403 17.92 12.01 -7.00
CA ASN A 403 16.70 11.91 -6.21
C ASN A 403 16.56 10.56 -5.47
N LEU A 404 17.55 9.66 -5.58
CA LEU A 404 17.51 8.35 -4.91
C LEU A 404 17.64 8.53 -3.40
N ARG A 405 16.59 8.11 -2.69
CA ARG A 405 16.44 8.12 -1.24
C ARG A 405 16.51 6.70 -0.67
N TRP A 406 16.07 5.68 -1.42
CA TRP A 406 15.94 4.31 -0.93
C TRP A 406 16.66 3.30 -1.81
N LEU A 407 17.51 2.49 -1.19
CA LEU A 407 18.27 1.45 -1.89
C LEU A 407 18.27 0.15 -1.08
N TYR A 408 17.61 -0.86 -1.60
CA TYR A 408 17.54 -2.20 -1.00
C TYR A 408 18.40 -3.15 -1.83
N ILE A 409 19.59 -3.49 -1.30
CA ILE A 409 20.58 -4.34 -1.97
C ILE A 409 20.97 -5.52 -1.06
N ASP A 410 20.05 -5.97 -0.21
CA ASP A 410 20.21 -7.18 0.59
C ASP A 410 20.43 -8.41 -0.34
N GLY A 411 21.34 -9.35 -0.03
CA GLY A 411 21.55 -10.55 -0.85
C GLY A 411 22.25 -10.29 -2.20
N THR A 412 23.16 -9.31 -2.26
CA THR A 412 23.92 -8.93 -3.47
C THR A 412 25.44 -8.99 -3.24
N ASP A 413 26.24 -9.12 -4.30
CA ASP A 413 27.71 -9.27 -4.19
C ASP A 413 28.43 -7.91 -4.08
N ILE A 414 28.00 -7.12 -3.09
CA ILE A 414 28.55 -5.80 -2.76
C ILE A 414 29.53 -5.90 -1.61
N THR A 415 30.64 -5.17 -1.73
CA THR A 415 31.69 -5.04 -0.70
C THR A 415 31.87 -3.58 -0.26
N ASP A 416 32.78 -3.36 0.69
CA ASP A 416 33.27 -2.02 1.07
C ASP A 416 33.72 -1.18 -0.14
N ALA A 417 34.16 -1.82 -1.22
CA ALA A 417 34.63 -1.13 -2.41
C ALA A 417 33.51 -0.38 -3.16
N GLY A 418 32.31 -0.99 -3.28
CA GLY A 418 31.15 -0.40 -3.95
C GLY A 418 30.44 0.67 -3.11
N LEU A 419 30.44 0.54 -1.78
CA LEU A 419 29.89 1.56 -0.88
C LEU A 419 30.56 2.94 -1.05
N ARG A 420 31.82 2.97 -1.54
CA ARG A 420 32.52 4.23 -1.89
C ARG A 420 31.77 5.04 -2.94
N HIS A 421 30.99 4.41 -3.82
CA HIS A 421 30.17 5.09 -4.82
C HIS A 421 28.90 5.71 -4.22
N LEU A 422 28.25 5.02 -3.28
CA LEU A 422 27.03 5.51 -2.62
C LEU A 422 27.24 6.80 -1.83
N LYS A 423 28.48 7.08 -1.39
CA LYS A 423 28.86 8.36 -0.74
C LYS A 423 28.58 9.61 -1.59
N ARG A 424 28.32 9.45 -2.90
CA ARG A 424 27.93 10.52 -3.86
C ARG A 424 26.41 10.75 -3.97
N CYS A 425 25.60 9.86 -3.41
CA CYS A 425 24.15 9.92 -3.41
C CYS A 425 23.67 10.67 -2.15
N LYS A 426 23.86 12.00 -2.14
CA LYS A 426 23.66 12.86 -0.95
C LYS A 426 22.22 13.03 -0.46
N ASN A 427 21.26 12.37 -1.11
CA ASN A 427 19.86 12.31 -0.72
C ASN A 427 19.42 10.91 -0.28
N LEU A 428 20.35 9.93 -0.17
CA LEU A 428 20.03 8.61 0.39
C LEU A 428 19.58 8.76 1.84
N ARG A 429 18.42 8.18 2.10
CA ARG A 429 17.68 8.20 3.36
C ARG A 429 17.74 6.84 4.06
N MET A 430 17.63 5.75 3.31
CA MET A 430 17.98 4.42 3.81
C MET A 430 18.73 3.57 2.77
N VAL A 431 19.70 2.80 3.26
CA VAL A 431 20.30 1.67 2.53
C VAL A 431 20.18 0.41 3.39
N ARG A 432 19.73 -0.70 2.81
CA ARG A 432 19.76 -2.03 3.45
C ARG A 432 20.82 -2.94 2.82
N LEU A 433 21.60 -3.61 3.68
CA LEU A 433 22.85 -4.33 3.35
C LEU A 433 22.93 -5.74 3.99
N TYR A 434 21.82 -6.38 4.34
CA TYR A 434 21.79 -7.75 4.88
C TYR A 434 22.27 -8.76 3.82
N ASP A 435 22.92 -9.86 4.20
CA ASP A 435 23.45 -10.86 3.24
C ASP A 435 24.31 -10.21 2.12
N THR A 436 25.21 -9.29 2.48
CA THR A 436 26.21 -8.69 1.58
C THR A 436 27.63 -8.94 2.11
N ARG A 437 28.66 -8.75 1.28
CA ARG A 437 30.08 -8.86 1.66
C ARG A 437 30.65 -7.54 2.19
N VAL A 438 29.79 -6.67 2.71
CA VAL A 438 30.17 -5.41 3.36
C VAL A 438 30.67 -5.69 4.78
N SER A 439 31.82 -5.12 5.14
CA SER A 439 32.36 -5.18 6.50
C SER A 439 31.74 -4.13 7.42
N LYS A 440 31.85 -4.37 8.73
CA LYS A 440 31.53 -3.38 9.77
C LYS A 440 32.22 -2.02 9.54
N LYS A 441 33.48 -2.04 9.08
CA LYS A 441 34.23 -0.82 8.73
C LYS A 441 33.64 -0.13 7.50
N GLY A 442 33.11 -0.87 6.53
CA GLY A 442 32.36 -0.35 5.40
C GLY A 442 31.09 0.38 5.82
N ILE A 443 30.28 -0.25 6.70
CA ILE A 443 29.07 0.34 7.30
C ILE A 443 29.38 1.63 8.05
N GLU A 444 30.38 1.62 8.94
CA GLU A 444 30.85 2.80 9.68
C GLU A 444 31.33 3.92 8.74
N SER A 445 32.08 3.55 7.70
CA SER A 445 32.60 4.48 6.67
C SER A 445 31.50 5.07 5.78
N LEU A 446 30.36 4.36 5.61
CA LEU A 446 29.18 4.88 4.93
C LEU A 446 28.36 5.79 5.84
N ARG A 447 28.05 5.36 7.08
CA ARG A 447 27.36 6.18 8.11
C ARG A 447 28.07 7.51 8.34
N LYS A 448 29.41 7.52 8.44
CA LYS A 448 30.20 8.76 8.57
C LYS A 448 30.14 9.67 7.32
N ALA A 449 29.86 9.13 6.14
CA ALA A 449 29.79 9.88 4.87
C ALA A 449 28.38 10.36 4.50
N LEU A 450 27.35 9.79 5.14
CA LEU A 450 25.92 10.07 4.97
C LEU A 450 25.23 10.01 6.36
N PRO A 451 25.49 10.96 7.28
CA PRO A 451 25.00 10.90 8.67
C PRO A 451 23.48 11.04 8.81
N HIS A 452 22.78 11.44 7.75
CA HIS A 452 21.30 11.47 7.67
C HIS A 452 20.70 10.19 7.08
N CYS A 453 21.53 9.23 6.64
CA CYS A 453 21.10 8.00 6.01
C CYS A 453 21.09 6.88 7.03
N GLU A 454 19.94 6.25 7.20
CA GLU A 454 19.80 5.01 7.96
C GLU A 454 20.48 3.87 7.19
N VAL A 455 21.55 3.32 7.74
CA VAL A 455 22.25 2.18 7.15
C VAL A 455 21.92 0.95 7.97
N ILE A 456 20.96 0.14 7.53
CA ILE A 456 20.60 -1.12 8.18
C ILE A 456 21.39 -2.27 7.57
N ALA A 457 22.05 -3.06 8.42
CA ALA A 457 22.86 -4.21 8.06
C ALA A 457 22.88 -5.19 9.25
N GLU A 458 23.43 -6.38 9.05
CA GLU A 458 23.63 -7.32 10.17
C GLU A 458 24.75 -6.88 11.11
N PRO A 459 24.60 -7.10 12.43
CA PRO A 459 25.66 -6.93 13.40
C PRO A 459 26.62 -8.14 13.36
N TRP A 460 27.68 -8.00 12.56
CA TRP A 460 28.91 -8.81 12.67
C TRP A 460 29.82 -8.29 13.80
#